data_AF-A0A534AYF7-F1
#
_entry.id   AF-A0A534AYF7-F1
#
_cell.length_a   1.000
_cell.length_b   1.000
_cell.length_c   1.000
_cell.angle_alpha   90.00
_cell.angle_beta   90.00
_cell.angle_gamma   90.00
#
_symmetry.space_group_name_H-M   'P 1'
#
loop_
_entity.id
_entity.type
_entity.pdbx_description
1 polymer ?
#
loop_
_entity_poly.entity_id
_entity_poly.type
_entity_poly.pdbx_seq_one_letter_code
_entity_poly.pdbx_strand_id
1 'polypeptide(L)' 'MNRLALPRTPVYPILLRLESAGWFVSRWEAIDPVTAGRPRRRLYRLTPSGLARASQLFASFSFGGGMPA' A
#
# COMPACT_ATOMS: atom_id res chain seq x y z
N MET A 1 -0.18 3.12 28.93
CA MET A 1 -0.49 2.35 27.71
C MET A 1 -1.58 3.06 26.92
N ASN A 2 -1.27 3.77 25.82
CA ASN A 2 -2.31 4.18 24.88
C ASN A 2 -1.77 4.07 23.45
N ARG A 3 -2.19 3.01 22.78
CA ARG A 3 -1.78 2.62 21.43
C ARG A 3 -2.45 3.61 20.47
N LEU A 4 -1.64 4.44 19.79
CA LEU A 4 -2.01 5.50 18.84
C LEU A 4 -3.45 5.35 18.30
N ALA A 5 -4.34 6.22 18.75
CA ALA A 5 -5.70 6.38 18.22
C ALA A 5 -5.61 7.05 16.84
N LEU A 6 -5.12 6.30 15.85
CA LEU A 6 -5.14 6.76 14.47
C LEU A 6 -6.60 6.85 14.04
N PRO A 7 -7.07 7.98 13.48
CA PRO A 7 -8.37 8.02 12.83
C PRO A 7 -8.38 6.88 11.81
N ARG A 8 -9.38 6.01 11.88
CA ARG A 8 -9.59 4.92 10.92
C ARG A 8 -9.91 5.55 9.56
N THR A 9 -8.89 6.04 8.88
CA THR A 9 -9.03 6.43 7.48
C THR A 9 -9.34 5.14 6.73
N PRO A 10 -10.43 5.07 5.96
CA PRO A 10 -10.64 3.92 5.11
C PRO A 10 -9.43 3.79 4.19
N VAL A 11 -8.95 2.56 4.03
CA VAL A 11 -7.76 2.27 3.22
C VAL A 11 -7.97 2.67 1.75
N TYR A 12 -9.22 2.70 1.30
CA TYR A 12 -9.57 2.99 -0.09
C TYR A 12 -9.18 4.40 -0.57
N PRO A 13 -9.51 5.51 0.14
CA PRO A 13 -9.04 6.84 -0.23
C PRO A 13 -7.53 6.98 -0.42
N ILE A 14 -6.72 6.40 0.47
CA ILE A 14 -5.26 6.49 0.33
C ILE A 14 -4.77 5.68 -0.85
N LEU A 15 -5.36 4.50 -1.11
CA LEU A 15 -5.01 3.70 -2.29
C LEU A 15 -5.33 4.44 -3.58
N LEU A 16 -6.49 5.10 -3.67
CA LEU A 16 -6.87 5.86 -4.85
C LEU A 16 -5.92 7.03 -5.12
N ARG A 17 -5.47 7.73 -4.07
CA ARG A 17 -4.51 8.83 -4.17
C ARG A 17 -3.15 8.33 -4.66
N LEU A 18 -2.67 7.20 -4.12
CA LEU A 18 -1.39 6.61 -4.52
C LEU A 18 -1.43 6.08 -5.96
N GLU A 19 -2.55 5.50 -6.40
CA GLU A 19 -2.77 5.10 -7.79
C GLU A 19 -2.76 6.32 -8.72
N SER A 20 -3.49 7.39 -8.37
CA SER A 20 -3.54 8.64 -9.15
C SER A 20 -2.18 9.33 -9.24
N ALA A 21 -1.35 9.20 -8.19
CA ALA A 21 0.01 9.72 -8.16
C ALA A 21 1.05 8.79 -8.83
N GLY A 22 0.61 7.66 -9.41
CA GLY A 22 1.45 6.75 -10.18
C GLY A 22 2.35 5.83 -9.35
N TRP A 23 2.09 5.65 -8.05
CA TRP A 23 2.91 4.80 -7.18
C TRP A 23 2.69 3.31 -7.43
N PHE A 24 1.48 2.92 -7.81
CA PHE A 24 1.15 1.56 -8.21
C PHE A 24 0.04 1.56 -9.25
N VAL A 25 -0.15 0.40 -9.87
CA VAL A 25 -1.29 0.11 -10.74
C VAL A 25 -2.20 -0.90 -10.05
N SER A 26 -3.52 -0.75 -10.24
CA SER A 26 -4.48 -1.75 -9.79
C SER A 26 -4.89 -2.71 -10.90
N ARG A 27 -5.23 -3.94 -10.53
CA ARG A 27 -5.86 -4.91 -11.42
C ARG A 27 -6.84 -5.76 -10.64
N TRP A 28 -7.92 -6.16 -11.28
CA TRP A 28 -8.76 -7.21 -10.74
C TRP A 28 -8.05 -8.55 -10.85
N GLU A 29 -8.16 -9.37 -9.80
CA GLU A 29 -7.68 -10.75 -9.81
C GLU A 29 -8.27 -11.52 -11.00
N ALA A 30 -7.45 -12.29 -11.72
CA ALA A 30 -7.86 -13.03 -12.90
C ALA A 30 -8.39 -14.43 -12.51
N ILE A 31 -9.48 -14.45 -11.75
CA ILE A 31 -10.18 -15.68 -11.32
C ILE A 31 -11.67 -15.59 -11.65
N ASP A 32 -12.30 -16.74 -11.86
CA ASP A 32 -13.75 -16.86 -11.90
C ASP A 32 -14.30 -16.81 -10.45
N PRO A 33 -15.13 -15.80 -10.08
CA PRO A 33 -15.74 -15.72 -8.76
C PRO A 33 -16.60 -16.94 -8.38
N VAL A 34 -17.25 -17.58 -9.36
CA VAL A 34 -18.17 -18.70 -9.14
C VAL A 34 -17.37 -19.94 -8.75
N THR A 35 -16.35 -20.29 -9.54
CA THR A 35 -15.45 -21.41 -9.22
C THR A 35 -14.66 -21.16 -7.93
N ALA A 36 -14.27 -19.91 -7.66
CA ALA A 36 -13.50 -19.55 -6.47
C ALA A 36 -14.33 -19.42 -5.19
N GLY A 37 -15.67 -19.41 -5.28
CA GLY A 37 -16.57 -19.24 -4.13
C GLY A 37 -16.41 -17.89 -3.41
N ARG A 38 -15.81 -16.88 -4.05
CA ARG A 38 -15.60 -15.54 -3.48
C ARG A 38 -15.52 -14.45 -4.54
N PRO A 39 -15.79 -13.18 -4.18
CA PRO A 39 -15.53 -12.05 -5.06
C PRO A 39 -14.04 -11.91 -5.41
N ARG A 40 -13.78 -11.34 -6.60
CA ARG A 40 -12.43 -10.99 -7.05
C ARG A 40 -11.83 -9.94 -6.13
N ARG A 41 -10.54 -10.09 -5.79
CA ARG A 41 -9.80 -9.03 -5.08
C ARG A 41 -9.26 -8.01 -6.07
N ARG A 42 -9.18 -6.76 -5.63
CA ARG A 42 -8.40 -5.73 -6.32
C ARG A 42 -6.96 -5.82 -5.84
N LEU A 43 -6.07 -6.21 -6.75
CA LEU A 43 -4.63 -6.36 -6.51
C LEU A 43 -3.91 -5.09 -6.94
N TYR A 44 -2.86 -4.75 -6.22
CA TYR A 44 -2.04 -3.57 -6.51
C TYR A 44 -0.59 -3.99 -6.72
N ARG A 45 0.06 -3.40 -7.72
CA ARG A 45 1.48 -3.64 -8.02
C ARG A 45 2.22 -2.31 -8.11
N LEU A 46 3.27 -2.15 -7.31
CA LEU A 46 4.14 -0.98 -7.39
C LEU A 46 4.71 -0.82 -8.81
N THR A 47 4.71 0.42 -9.29
CA THR A 47 5.43 0.79 -10.49
C THR A 47 6.93 0.90 -10.19
N PRO A 48 7.82 0.81 -11.19
CA PRO A 48 9.26 1.03 -10.96
C PRO A 48 9.55 2.39 -10.32
N SER A 49 8.85 3.44 -10.76
CA SER A 49 8.96 4.79 -10.20
C SER A 49 8.41 4.88 -8.77
N GLY A 50 7.27 4.25 -8.49
CA GLY A 50 6.70 4.17 -7.16
C GLY A 50 7.60 3.42 -6.17
N LEU A 51 8.23 2.33 -6.61
CA LEU A 51 9.20 1.59 -5.80
C LEU A 51 10.42 2.45 -5.47
N ALA A 52 11.00 3.14 -6.46
CA ALA A 52 12.15 4.02 -6.25
C ALA A 52 11.84 5.14 -5.25
N ARG A 53 10.70 5.80 -5.40
CA ARG A 53 10.24 6.86 -4.47
C ARG A 53 9.98 6.32 -3.07
N ALA A 54 9.39 5.12 -2.95
CA ALA A 54 9.15 4.48 -1.66
C ALA A 54 10.45 4.16 -0.94
N SER A 55 11.44 3.60 -1.65
CA SER A 55 12.75 3.31 -1.09
C SER A 55 13.48 4.58 -0.64
N GLN A 56 13.42 5.66 -1.44
CA GLN A 56 14.00 6.96 -1.06
C GLN A 56 13.35 7.53 0.20
N LEU A 57 12.01 7.54 0.24
CA LEU A 57 11.28 8.05 1.40
C LEU A 57 11.60 7.22 2.64
N PHE A 58 11.65 5.89 2.52
CA PHE A 58 11.99 4.99 3.61
C PHE A 58 13.41 5.21 4.12
N ALA A 59 14.39 5.38 3.21
CA ALA A 59 15.76 5.69 3.58
C ALA A 59 15.91 7.05 4.28
N SER A 60 15.09 8.05 3.89
CA SER A 60 15.03 9.35 4.56
C SER A 60 14.25 9.32 5.88
N PHE A 61 13.46 8.28 6.11
CA PHE A 61 12.68 8.12 7.33
C PHE A 61 13.58 7.57 8.42
N SER A 62 14.27 8.45 9.14
CA SER A 62 14.91 8.09 10.40
C SER A 62 13.84 7.66 11.40
N PHE A 63 13.58 6.37 11.48
CA PHE A 63 12.71 5.81 12.50
C PHE A 63 13.37 6.11 13.86
N GLY A 64 12.75 6.96 14.67
CA GLY A 64 13.21 7.27 16.02
C GLY A 64 13.12 6.01 16.88
N GLY A 65 14.20 5.24 16.92
CA GLY A 65 14.32 4.00 17.69
C GLY A 65 15.56 3.26 17.24
N GLY A 66 16.65 3.42 17.98
CA GLY A 66 18.01 3.02 17.57
C GLY A 66 18.13 1.57 17.11
N MET A 67 19.06 1.37 16.18
CA MET A 67 19.73 0.10 15.95
C MET A 67 21.25 0.36 15.99
N PRO A 68 22.00 -0.34 16.87
CA PRO A 68 23.45 -0.22 16.97
C PRO A 68 24.17 -0.92 15.81
N ALA A 69 25.45 -0.53 15.68
CA ALA A 69 26.43 -0.91 14.67
C ALA A 69 26.63 -2.42 14.46
#